data_AF-A0A0N1DDA7-F1
#
_entry.id   AF-A0A0N1DDA7-F1
#
_cell.length_a   1.000
_cell.length_b   1.000
_cell.length_c   1.000
_cell.angle_alpha   90.00
_cell.angle_beta   90.00
_cell.angle_gamma   90.00
#
_symmetry.space_group_name_H-M   'P 1'
#
loop_
_entity.id
_entity.type
_entity.pdbx_description
1 polymer ?
#
loop_
_entity_poly.entity_id
_entity_poly.type
_entity_poly.pdbx_seq_one_letter_code
_entity_poly.pdbx_strand_id
1 'polypeptide(L)'
;MLSDDGYAKLSHPLLDTFSQIEASQPGLASCLDALGLYHPTQYVLRLSYSVHKLVDSATKKKNGDITWEEFQAFSTYLHETVHWWQFIGSTIGFMLSMGYPAQTHNNMEALQQLAKSKKAKKPLMAWAESEMRRGKDHTDPDIAHANTVTNNTLDIAFYRSLIMNASGIKKVATLNYFESKAHAFNVAYNATLNVLKSMFDPESEFLPNPDDWHDDFESNKVAKLSGFFYGSPIKLYPIRGFDIIEGQARFIQLQFLSAVTENKITFEQIEKEGYLQGVYGEAFKLFLQLTNSEAPKLVDSPLVALYLLVCDISLNPSEGFPKAVTCMKDFISVVDCNYRFLALCRAVKENSHLKFHIKDYSKKEYLEVAQILTQSSGLEHPYEIPTLISTWKKDRGSIQELLRQQDSFDYDPESIAIRVLFSHFITFNLDKLEAPEFFCWAGKHFTFGEEFRKYQDIWLRNLSLYSDHSEEQTILPRMVPGKTEANIKKTFNAFYAANLVYNLSSQWVTGQGEFKYEFSWLTEREDSGVIKDKTSRLFENIFKIHPDDISC
;
A
#
# COMPACT_ATOMS: atom_id res chain seq x y z
N MET A 1 16.99 30.70 4.64
CA MET A 1 17.72 31.32 3.51
C MET A 1 16.72 31.59 2.40
N LEU A 2 16.68 32.81 1.88
CA LEU A 2 15.73 33.21 0.83
C LEU A 2 16.28 32.88 -0.56
N SER A 3 15.41 32.67 -1.54
CA SER A 3 15.76 32.78 -2.97
C SER A 3 16.00 34.25 -3.34
N ASP A 4 16.58 34.50 -4.52
CA ASP A 4 16.81 35.86 -5.03
C ASP A 4 15.50 36.68 -5.15
N ASP A 5 14.35 36.00 -5.21
CA ASP A 5 13.01 36.59 -5.30
C ASP A 5 12.26 36.69 -3.94
N GLY A 6 12.92 36.37 -2.83
CA GLY A 6 12.35 36.49 -1.48
C GLY A 6 11.46 35.33 -1.02
N TYR A 7 11.47 34.19 -1.72
CA TYR A 7 10.73 32.97 -1.33
C TYR A 7 11.61 31.98 -0.54
N ALA A 8 10.99 30.97 0.09
CA ALA A 8 11.73 29.94 0.83
C ALA A 8 12.58 29.09 -0.13
N LYS A 9 13.91 29.04 0.06
CA LYS A 9 14.80 28.23 -0.78
C LYS A 9 14.68 26.74 -0.44
N LEU A 10 14.31 25.90 -1.40
CA LEU A 10 14.25 24.45 -1.21
C LEU A 10 15.59 23.78 -1.58
N SER A 11 15.87 22.61 -0.99
CA SER A 11 17.12 21.87 -1.12
C SER A 11 16.85 20.47 -1.66
N HIS A 12 17.14 20.25 -2.95
CA HIS A 12 17.04 18.93 -3.61
C HIS A 12 17.66 17.77 -2.81
N PRO A 13 18.87 17.90 -2.24
CA PRO A 13 19.49 16.84 -1.45
C PRO A 13 18.75 16.44 -0.17
N LEU A 14 17.65 17.11 0.19
CA LEU A 14 16.83 16.78 1.37
C LEU A 14 15.39 16.37 1.00
N LEU A 15 14.99 16.50 -0.26
CA LEU A 15 13.58 16.39 -0.68
C LEU A 15 13.33 15.31 -1.75
N ASP A 16 14.37 14.84 -2.46
CA ASP A 16 14.23 13.80 -3.48
C ASP A 16 14.19 12.39 -2.84
N THR A 17 13.05 11.72 -2.98
CA THR A 17 12.86 10.31 -2.63
C THR A 17 12.98 9.49 -3.93
N PHE A 18 13.57 8.29 -3.90
CA PHE A 18 13.71 7.47 -5.10
C PHE A 18 12.53 6.50 -5.18
N SER A 19 11.76 6.59 -6.26
CA SER A 19 10.50 5.85 -6.44
C SER A 19 10.78 4.45 -7.02
N GLN A 20 11.46 3.56 -6.29
CA GLN A 20 11.65 2.17 -6.73
C GLN A 20 10.46 1.29 -6.33
N ILE A 21 9.34 1.45 -7.04
CA ILE A 21 8.34 0.37 -7.16
C ILE A 21 8.45 -0.18 -8.59
N GLU A 22 9.60 -0.79 -8.91
CA GLU A 22 9.66 -1.67 -10.08
C GLU A 22 8.97 -2.99 -9.73
N ALA A 23 7.74 -3.11 -10.21
CA ALA A 23 6.83 -4.24 -10.01
C ALA A 23 7.30 -5.60 -10.61
N SER A 24 8.58 -5.80 -10.88
CA SER A 24 9.08 -7.01 -11.59
C SER A 24 10.25 -7.74 -10.94
N GLN A 25 10.81 -7.26 -9.83
CA GLN A 25 11.82 -7.99 -9.06
C GLN A 25 11.64 -7.71 -7.57
N PRO A 26 11.46 -8.72 -6.69
CA PRO A 26 11.54 -8.55 -5.25
C PRO A 26 13.01 -8.37 -4.85
N GLY A 27 13.64 -7.28 -5.29
CA GLY A 27 14.93 -6.86 -4.77
C GLY A 27 14.71 -6.26 -3.40
N LEU A 28 15.00 -7.01 -2.34
CA LEU A 28 14.94 -6.52 -0.95
C LEU A 28 16.17 -5.66 -0.57
N ALA A 29 16.84 -5.07 -1.57
CA ALA A 29 18.09 -4.35 -1.38
C ALA A 29 17.89 -3.01 -0.63
N SER A 30 18.91 -2.63 0.11
CA SER A 30 18.97 -1.48 1.00
C SER A 30 18.87 -0.11 0.33
N CYS A 31 18.36 0.88 1.07
CA CYS A 31 18.21 2.31 0.72
C CYS A 31 19.55 3.07 0.66
N LEU A 32 20.53 2.60 -0.13
CA LEU A 32 21.84 3.28 -0.26
C LEU A 32 21.78 4.55 -1.13
N ASP A 33 20.77 4.67 -2.00
CA ASP A 33 20.68 5.74 -3.02
C ASP A 33 19.47 6.69 -2.85
N ALA A 34 18.74 6.65 -1.72
CA ALA A 34 17.55 7.47 -1.48
C ALA A 34 17.52 8.13 -0.09
N LEU A 35 16.85 9.28 0.02
CA LEU A 35 16.74 10.05 1.28
C LEU A 35 15.64 9.54 2.22
N GLY A 36 14.60 8.94 1.64
CA GLY A 36 13.49 8.31 2.32
C GLY A 36 12.91 7.21 1.43
N LEU A 37 12.39 6.15 2.07
CA LEU A 37 11.71 5.05 1.40
C LEU A 37 10.79 4.31 2.38
N TYR A 38 9.50 4.29 2.11
CA TYR A 38 8.59 3.29 2.64
C TYR A 38 8.55 2.08 1.70
N HIS A 39 8.94 0.91 2.22
CA HIS A 39 8.96 -0.33 1.43
C HIS A 39 7.70 -1.16 1.71
N PRO A 40 6.72 -1.25 0.79
CA PRO A 40 5.39 -1.80 1.07
C PRO A 40 5.35 -3.31 1.30
N THR A 41 6.37 -4.07 0.89
CA THR A 41 6.48 -5.52 1.19
C THR A 41 7.39 -5.84 2.38
N GLN A 42 8.23 -4.90 2.83
CA GLN A 42 9.03 -5.04 4.05
C GLN A 42 8.36 -4.34 5.24
N TYR A 43 7.35 -3.50 4.99
CA TYR A 43 6.58 -2.74 5.98
C TYR A 43 7.45 -1.81 6.84
N VAL A 44 8.49 -1.24 6.22
CA VAL A 44 9.49 -0.42 6.92
C VAL A 44 9.58 0.96 6.29
N LEU A 45 9.69 1.97 7.13
CA LEU A 45 10.08 3.33 6.75
C LEU A 45 11.57 3.49 6.95
N ARG A 46 12.29 3.79 5.87
CA ARG A 46 13.74 4.02 5.86
C ARG A 46 14.05 5.48 5.57
N LEU A 47 15.08 6.00 6.21
CA LEU A 47 15.60 7.35 5.94
C LEU A 47 17.12 7.29 5.79
N SER A 48 17.69 8.22 5.03
CA SER A 48 19.14 8.36 4.99
C SER A 48 19.68 8.86 6.35
N TYR A 49 20.96 8.59 6.62
CA TYR A 49 21.62 9.03 7.85
C TYR A 49 21.48 10.54 8.10
N SER A 50 21.61 11.36 7.06
CA SER A 50 21.50 12.82 7.16
C SER A 50 20.08 13.24 7.56
N VAL A 51 19.06 12.63 6.95
CA VAL A 51 17.66 12.92 7.26
C VAL A 51 17.32 12.45 8.68
N HIS A 52 17.71 11.23 9.07
CA HIS A 52 17.52 10.72 10.44
C HIS A 52 18.05 11.68 11.50
N LYS A 53 19.30 12.12 11.37
CA LYS A 53 19.93 13.02 12.34
C LYS A 53 19.20 14.37 12.46
N LEU A 54 18.73 14.90 11.34
CA LEU A 54 18.00 16.17 11.31
C LEU A 54 16.58 16.02 11.90
N VAL A 55 15.89 14.92 11.61
CA VAL A 55 14.56 14.62 12.20
C VAL A 55 14.66 14.43 13.72
N ASP A 56 15.65 13.68 14.18
CA ASP A 56 15.91 13.48 15.61
C ASP A 56 16.25 14.78 16.34
N SER A 57 16.95 15.68 15.66
CA SER A 57 17.25 17.01 16.20
C SER A 57 15.98 17.87 16.26
N ALA A 58 15.18 17.89 15.18
CA ALA A 58 13.93 18.66 15.09
C ALA A 58 12.93 18.28 16.20
N THR A 59 12.76 16.98 16.45
CA THR A 59 11.78 16.46 17.42
C THR A 59 12.13 16.75 18.88
N LYS A 60 13.39 17.12 19.17
CA LYS A 60 13.87 17.48 20.52
C LYS A 60 13.81 18.98 20.79
N LYS A 61 13.56 19.80 19.78
CA LYS A 61 13.59 21.26 19.84
C LYS A 61 12.18 21.85 20.03
N LYS A 62 12.14 23.10 20.52
CA LYS A 62 10.92 23.92 20.46
C LYS A 62 10.78 24.49 19.05
N ASN A 63 9.56 24.78 18.61
CA ASN A 63 9.27 25.21 17.24
C ASN A 63 10.19 26.33 16.72
N GLY A 64 10.39 27.39 17.51
CA GLY A 64 11.23 28.53 17.12
C GLY A 64 12.72 28.23 16.95
N ASP A 65 13.19 27.06 17.43
CA ASP A 65 14.60 26.65 17.38
C ASP A 65 14.88 25.64 16.25
N ILE A 66 13.84 25.20 15.53
CA ILE A 66 13.95 24.24 14.43
C ILE A 66 14.47 24.98 13.19
N THR A 67 15.54 24.47 12.59
CA THR A 67 16.13 25.08 11.40
C THR A 67 15.36 24.71 10.13
N TRP A 68 15.62 25.44 9.05
CA TRP A 68 14.98 25.16 7.77
C TRP A 68 15.40 23.80 7.17
N GLU A 69 16.65 23.39 7.38
CA GLU A 69 17.15 22.06 7.00
C GLU A 69 16.43 20.96 7.78
N GLU A 70 16.14 21.19 9.06
CA GLU A 70 15.40 20.28 9.91
C GLU A 70 13.93 20.15 9.47
N PHE A 71 13.27 21.25 9.11
CA PHE A 71 11.93 21.19 8.52
C PHE A 71 11.93 20.43 7.18
N GLN A 72 12.92 20.64 6.32
CA GLN A 72 13.02 19.90 5.06
C GLN A 72 13.23 18.40 5.27
N ALA A 73 14.12 18.00 6.19
CA ALA A 73 14.30 16.60 6.56
C ALA A 73 13.03 15.99 7.16
N PHE A 74 12.33 16.73 8.02
CA PHE A 74 11.05 16.30 8.59
C PHE A 74 9.97 16.13 7.52
N SER A 75 9.96 16.98 6.49
CA SER A 75 9.02 16.85 5.38
C SER A 75 9.20 15.53 4.61
N THR A 76 10.43 15.05 4.47
CA THR A 76 10.73 13.74 3.86
C THR A 76 10.26 12.60 4.75
N TYR A 77 10.46 12.71 6.07
CA TYR A 77 9.86 11.75 7.01
C TYR A 77 8.33 11.73 6.94
N LEU A 78 7.69 12.90 6.83
CA LEU A 78 6.25 13.01 6.65
C LEU A 78 5.80 12.35 5.33
N HIS A 79 6.51 12.58 4.23
CA HIS A 79 6.25 11.95 2.93
C HIS A 79 6.20 10.41 3.05
N GLU A 80 7.23 9.81 3.64
CA GLU A 80 7.27 8.35 3.84
C GLU A 80 6.22 7.85 4.84
N THR A 81 5.86 8.68 5.83
CA THR A 81 4.77 8.34 6.76
C THR A 81 3.42 8.34 6.05
N VAL A 82 3.19 9.25 5.08
CA VAL A 82 1.99 9.23 4.24
C VAL A 82 1.94 7.95 3.40
N HIS A 83 3.07 7.46 2.87
CA HIS A 83 3.09 6.16 2.19
C HIS A 83 2.68 5.02 3.10
N TRP A 84 3.18 4.98 4.34
CA TRP A 84 2.68 4.02 5.33
C TRP A 84 1.15 4.10 5.48
N TRP A 85 0.59 5.31 5.65
CA TRP A 85 -0.85 5.51 5.75
C TRP A 85 -1.63 5.07 4.52
N GLN A 86 -1.12 5.37 3.32
CA GLN A 86 -1.72 4.93 2.07
C GLN A 86 -1.75 3.41 2.02
N PHE A 87 -0.66 2.72 2.35
CA PHE A 87 -0.57 1.26 2.27
C PHE A 87 -1.28 0.50 3.39
N ILE A 88 -1.38 1.04 4.59
CA ILE A 88 -2.06 0.35 5.70
C ILE A 88 -3.51 0.79 5.89
N GLY A 89 -3.82 2.04 5.54
CA GLY A 89 -5.06 2.70 5.91
C GLY A 89 -6.06 2.86 4.77
N SER A 90 -5.59 3.02 3.53
CA SER A 90 -6.48 3.06 2.37
C SER A 90 -6.87 1.66 1.91
N THR A 91 -8.06 1.52 1.32
CA THR A 91 -8.51 0.21 0.79
C THR A 91 -7.54 -0.34 -0.24
N ILE A 92 -7.14 0.46 -1.25
CA ILE A 92 -6.25 0.00 -2.31
C ILE A 92 -4.89 -0.41 -1.74
N GLY A 93 -4.34 0.44 -0.88
CA GLY A 93 -3.07 0.15 -0.23
C GLY A 93 -3.12 -1.10 0.61
N PHE A 94 -4.18 -1.28 1.40
CA PHE A 94 -4.36 -2.47 2.24
C PHE A 94 -4.45 -3.74 1.39
N MET A 95 -5.21 -3.72 0.29
CA MET A 95 -5.27 -4.84 -0.65
C MET A 95 -3.90 -5.13 -1.29
N LEU A 96 -3.11 -4.10 -1.61
CA LEU A 96 -1.74 -4.27 -2.12
C LEU A 96 -0.81 -4.86 -1.05
N SER A 97 -0.88 -4.39 0.19
CA SER A 97 -0.10 -4.90 1.33
C SER A 97 -0.44 -6.36 1.62
N MET A 98 -1.73 -6.71 1.64
CA MET A 98 -2.19 -8.07 1.87
C MET A 98 -1.81 -9.06 0.77
N GLY A 99 -1.48 -8.60 -0.45
CA GLY A 99 -1.20 -9.48 -1.59
C GLY A 99 -0.18 -10.59 -1.32
N TYR A 100 0.97 -10.28 -0.70
CA TYR A 100 2.01 -11.28 -0.42
C TYR A 100 1.62 -12.26 0.70
N PRO A 101 1.16 -11.79 1.87
CA PRO A 101 0.63 -12.68 2.90
C PRO A 101 -0.52 -13.55 2.38
N ALA A 102 -1.51 -12.95 1.71
CA ALA A 102 -2.68 -13.65 1.18
C ALA A 102 -2.27 -14.71 0.15
N GLN A 103 -1.36 -14.41 -0.77
CA GLN A 103 -0.82 -15.37 -1.72
C GLN A 103 -0.27 -16.62 -1.02
N THR A 104 0.57 -16.43 0.01
CA THR A 104 1.20 -17.57 0.71
C THR A 104 0.17 -18.41 1.46
N HIS A 105 -0.77 -17.77 2.14
CA HIS A 105 -1.84 -18.47 2.87
C HIS A 105 -2.75 -19.26 1.93
N ASN A 106 -3.18 -18.68 0.80
CA ASN A 106 -4.03 -19.38 -0.16
C ASN A 106 -3.30 -20.53 -0.87
N ASN A 107 -1.98 -20.42 -1.05
CA ASN A 107 -1.18 -21.46 -1.69
C ASN A 107 -0.67 -22.52 -0.70
N MET A 108 -0.90 -22.35 0.61
CA MET A 108 -0.30 -23.15 1.67
C MET A 108 -0.54 -24.65 1.49
N GLU A 109 -1.81 -25.05 1.33
CA GLU A 109 -2.19 -26.46 1.21
C GLU A 109 -1.56 -27.10 -0.04
N ALA A 110 -1.68 -26.45 -1.19
CA ALA A 110 -1.13 -26.95 -2.45
C ALA A 110 0.40 -27.07 -2.40
N LEU A 111 1.10 -26.10 -1.80
CA LEU A 111 2.54 -26.16 -1.58
C LEU A 111 2.93 -27.30 -0.62
N GLN A 112 2.14 -27.56 0.42
CA GLN A 112 2.36 -28.71 1.31
C GLN A 112 2.15 -30.05 0.59
N GLN A 113 1.20 -30.15 -0.34
CA GLN A 113 1.02 -31.38 -1.13
C GLN A 113 2.20 -31.60 -2.10
N LEU A 114 2.67 -30.53 -2.76
CA LEU A 114 3.85 -30.57 -3.63
C LEU A 114 5.13 -30.94 -2.84
N ALA A 115 5.28 -30.43 -1.62
CA ALA A 115 6.37 -30.79 -0.72
C ALA A 115 6.35 -32.29 -0.39
N LYS A 116 5.18 -32.84 -0.07
CA LYS A 116 5.01 -34.27 0.27
C LYS A 116 5.37 -35.19 -0.90
N SER A 117 5.11 -34.79 -2.14
CA SER A 117 5.42 -35.63 -3.30
C SER A 117 6.92 -35.72 -3.59
N LYS A 118 7.73 -34.75 -3.12
CA LYS A 118 9.18 -34.64 -3.35
C LYS A 118 9.61 -34.63 -4.82
N LYS A 119 8.66 -34.40 -5.74
CA LYS A 119 8.90 -34.36 -7.20
C LYS A 119 8.97 -32.93 -7.73
N ALA A 120 8.25 -32.02 -7.08
CA ALA A 120 8.12 -30.64 -7.50
C ALA A 120 9.47 -29.90 -7.40
N LYS A 121 9.79 -29.10 -8.42
CA LYS A 121 11.06 -28.37 -8.52
C LYS A 121 10.85 -26.86 -8.51
N LYS A 122 11.91 -26.10 -8.20
CA LYS A 122 11.94 -24.64 -8.28
C LYS A 122 12.52 -24.19 -9.64
N PRO A 123 11.88 -23.25 -10.35
CA PRO A 123 10.58 -22.69 -10.09
C PRO A 123 9.45 -23.64 -10.50
N LEU A 124 8.40 -23.72 -9.66
CA LEU A 124 7.23 -24.57 -9.91
C LEU A 124 6.60 -24.30 -11.28
N MET A 125 6.54 -23.04 -11.69
CA MET A 125 6.03 -22.61 -12.98
C MET A 125 6.76 -23.33 -14.14
N ALA A 126 8.10 -23.24 -14.19
CA ALA A 126 8.89 -23.83 -15.27
C ALA A 126 8.88 -25.37 -15.22
N TRP A 127 8.86 -25.93 -14.00
CA TRP A 127 8.75 -27.37 -13.79
C TRP A 127 7.42 -27.93 -14.31
N ALA A 128 6.29 -27.31 -13.94
CA ALA A 128 4.97 -27.72 -14.38
C ALA A 128 4.84 -27.62 -15.91
N GLU A 129 5.31 -26.53 -16.53
CA GLU A 129 5.35 -26.39 -17.99
C GLU A 129 6.15 -27.52 -18.66
N SER A 130 7.33 -27.87 -18.11
CA SER A 130 8.16 -28.94 -18.66
C SER A 130 7.49 -30.30 -18.55
N GLU A 131 6.84 -30.59 -17.44
CA GLU A 131 6.11 -31.85 -17.22
C GLU A 131 4.88 -31.94 -18.13
N MET A 132 4.18 -30.83 -18.36
CA MET A 132 3.07 -30.77 -19.31
C MET A 132 3.53 -31.02 -20.75
N ARG A 133 4.68 -30.48 -21.16
CA ARG A 133 5.30 -30.80 -22.46
C ARG A 133 5.69 -32.27 -22.61
N ARG A 134 5.87 -33.00 -21.49
CA ARG A 134 6.14 -34.45 -21.46
C ARG A 134 4.87 -35.30 -21.44
N GLY A 135 3.70 -34.68 -21.53
CA GLY A 135 2.41 -35.37 -21.66
C GLY A 135 1.61 -35.51 -20.36
N LYS A 136 2.03 -34.88 -19.26
CA LYS A 136 1.18 -34.73 -18.07
C LYS A 136 0.18 -33.59 -18.27
N ASP A 137 -0.89 -33.58 -17.51
CA ASP A 137 -1.89 -32.52 -17.52
C ASP A 137 -2.51 -32.32 -16.12
N HIS A 138 -3.61 -31.56 -16.06
CA HIS A 138 -4.34 -31.25 -14.84
C HIS A 138 -4.93 -32.47 -14.10
N THR A 139 -4.90 -33.67 -14.69
CA THR A 139 -5.30 -34.90 -14.01
C THR A 139 -4.20 -35.47 -13.11
N ASP A 140 -2.94 -35.05 -13.31
CA ASP A 140 -1.84 -35.32 -12.37
C ASP A 140 -1.96 -34.36 -11.17
N PRO A 141 -2.10 -34.85 -9.93
CA PRO A 141 -2.30 -34.01 -8.76
C PRO A 141 -1.17 -33.00 -8.52
N ASP A 142 0.09 -33.37 -8.79
CA ASP A 142 1.22 -32.45 -8.61
C ASP A 142 1.16 -31.32 -9.64
N ILE A 143 0.75 -31.62 -10.88
CA ILE A 143 0.57 -30.61 -11.92
C ILE A 143 -0.62 -29.70 -11.62
N ALA A 144 -1.73 -30.26 -11.13
CA ALA A 144 -2.89 -29.48 -10.69
C ALA A 144 -2.51 -28.48 -9.59
N HIS A 145 -1.84 -28.94 -8.52
CA HIS A 145 -1.40 -28.08 -7.42
C HIS A 145 -0.40 -27.02 -7.89
N ALA A 146 0.58 -27.37 -8.74
CA ALA A 146 1.55 -26.40 -9.25
C ALA A 146 0.88 -25.34 -10.14
N ASN A 147 -0.10 -25.71 -10.95
CA ASN A 147 -0.88 -24.77 -11.76
C ASN A 147 -1.70 -23.82 -10.87
N THR A 148 -2.39 -24.33 -9.85
CA THR A 148 -3.14 -23.50 -8.88
C THR A 148 -2.22 -22.46 -8.23
N VAL A 149 -1.08 -22.90 -7.70
CA VAL A 149 -0.13 -22.03 -7.01
C VAL A 149 0.47 -20.98 -7.97
N THR A 150 0.82 -21.40 -9.18
CA THR A 150 1.38 -20.51 -10.21
C THR A 150 0.37 -19.45 -10.63
N ASN A 151 -0.87 -19.83 -10.94
CA ASN A 151 -1.91 -18.91 -11.36
C ASN A 151 -2.22 -17.88 -10.25
N ASN A 152 -2.48 -18.35 -9.03
CA ASN A 152 -2.72 -17.45 -7.88
C ASN A 152 -1.58 -16.43 -7.69
N THR A 153 -0.33 -16.89 -7.81
CA THR A 153 0.86 -16.02 -7.66
C THR A 153 0.94 -14.99 -8.78
N LEU A 154 0.72 -15.40 -10.02
CA LEU A 154 0.79 -14.52 -11.18
C LEU A 154 -0.38 -13.53 -11.22
N ASP A 155 -1.60 -13.95 -10.92
CA ASP A 155 -2.78 -13.08 -10.91
C ASP A 155 -2.69 -11.98 -9.84
N ILE A 156 -2.17 -12.29 -8.66
CA ILE A 156 -1.89 -11.27 -7.62
C ILE A 156 -0.81 -10.30 -8.11
N ALA A 157 0.23 -10.78 -8.79
CA ALA A 157 1.25 -9.91 -9.40
C ALA A 157 0.69 -9.05 -10.54
N PHE A 158 -0.23 -9.59 -11.35
CA PHE A 158 -0.94 -8.86 -12.41
C PHE A 158 -1.84 -7.78 -11.83
N TYR A 159 -2.62 -8.08 -10.78
CA TYR A 159 -3.41 -7.09 -10.05
C TYR A 159 -2.55 -5.91 -9.59
N ARG A 160 -1.43 -6.19 -8.90
CA ARG A 160 -0.48 -5.17 -8.44
C ARG A 160 0.04 -4.33 -9.61
N SER A 161 0.40 -4.97 -10.72
CA SER A 161 0.90 -4.30 -11.93
C SER A 161 -0.17 -3.45 -12.61
N LEU A 162 -1.42 -3.93 -12.69
CA LEU A 162 -2.54 -3.20 -13.26
C LEU A 162 -2.86 -1.91 -12.51
N ILE A 163 -2.72 -1.93 -11.18
CA ILE A 163 -2.90 -0.74 -10.35
C ILE A 163 -1.67 0.18 -10.43
N MET A 164 -0.48 -0.34 -10.14
CA MET A 164 0.71 0.47 -9.91
C MET A 164 1.47 0.85 -11.19
N ASN A 165 1.44 0.01 -12.22
CA ASN A 165 2.22 0.22 -13.44
C ASN A 165 1.56 -0.39 -14.69
N ALA A 166 0.37 0.14 -15.04
CA ALA A 166 -0.44 -0.37 -16.14
C ALA A 166 0.30 -0.39 -17.50
N SER A 167 1.31 0.45 -17.74
CA SER A 167 2.08 0.44 -19.00
C SER A 167 2.93 -0.83 -19.16
N GLY A 168 3.36 -1.45 -18.05
CA GLY A 168 4.07 -2.74 -18.03
C GLY A 168 3.19 -3.92 -18.43
N ILE A 169 1.86 -3.79 -18.30
CA ILE A 169 0.91 -4.88 -18.57
C ILE A 169 0.98 -5.35 -20.02
N LYS A 170 1.35 -4.50 -20.99
CA LYS A 170 1.43 -4.89 -22.41
C LYS A 170 2.45 -6.01 -22.64
N LYS A 171 3.54 -6.05 -21.86
CA LYS A 171 4.54 -7.12 -21.92
C LYS A 171 4.11 -8.39 -21.18
N VAL A 172 3.19 -8.24 -20.22
CA VAL A 172 2.75 -9.31 -19.32
C VAL A 172 1.50 -10.00 -19.86
N ALA A 173 0.62 -9.26 -20.52
CA ALA A 173 -0.59 -9.74 -21.20
C ALA A 173 -0.28 -10.62 -22.43
N THR A 174 0.96 -10.64 -22.91
CA THR A 174 1.42 -11.57 -23.95
C THR A 174 1.81 -12.94 -23.39
N LEU A 175 1.85 -13.11 -22.07
CA LEU A 175 2.06 -14.39 -21.42
C LEU A 175 0.73 -15.15 -21.39
N ASN A 176 0.75 -16.45 -21.70
CA ASN A 176 -0.44 -17.33 -21.69
C ASN A 176 -1.13 -17.44 -20.31
N TYR A 177 -0.57 -16.82 -19.28
CA TYR A 177 -1.06 -16.85 -17.90
C TYR A 177 -1.99 -15.69 -17.56
N PHE A 178 -2.03 -14.62 -18.35
CA PHE A 178 -2.94 -13.49 -18.10
C PHE A 178 -4.32 -13.79 -18.69
N GLU A 179 -5.30 -14.10 -17.84
CA GLU A 179 -6.67 -14.33 -18.27
C GLU A 179 -7.35 -13.01 -18.66
N SER A 180 -7.60 -12.13 -17.69
CA SER A 180 -8.23 -10.84 -17.93
C SER A 180 -8.03 -9.90 -16.75
N LYS A 181 -8.36 -8.62 -16.93
CA LYS A 181 -8.27 -7.63 -15.85
C LYS A 181 -9.19 -7.97 -14.68
N ALA A 182 -10.45 -8.31 -14.96
CA ALA A 182 -11.40 -8.68 -13.92
C ALA A 182 -10.93 -9.93 -13.17
N HIS A 183 -10.34 -10.90 -13.88
CA HIS A 183 -9.84 -12.13 -13.26
C HIS A 183 -8.72 -11.85 -12.25
N ALA A 184 -7.70 -11.08 -12.64
CA ALA A 184 -6.60 -10.72 -11.74
C ALA A 184 -7.11 -9.99 -10.48
N PHE A 185 -8.06 -9.06 -10.65
CA PHE A 185 -8.70 -8.37 -9.53
C PHE A 185 -9.49 -9.35 -8.65
N ASN A 186 -10.31 -10.21 -9.24
CA ASN A 186 -11.11 -11.20 -8.52
C ASN A 186 -10.23 -12.14 -7.70
N VAL A 187 -9.13 -12.67 -8.27
CA VAL A 187 -8.19 -13.53 -7.54
C VAL A 187 -7.54 -12.80 -6.36
N ALA A 188 -7.10 -11.56 -6.54
CA ALA A 188 -6.49 -10.78 -5.47
C ALA A 188 -7.46 -10.47 -4.33
N TYR A 189 -8.71 -10.14 -4.67
CA TYR A 189 -9.77 -9.90 -3.67
C TYR A 189 -10.17 -11.18 -2.97
N ASN A 190 -10.41 -12.27 -3.69
CA ASN A 190 -10.76 -13.58 -3.13
C ASN A 190 -9.67 -14.06 -2.16
N ALA A 191 -8.40 -14.00 -2.59
CA ALA A 191 -7.28 -14.43 -1.75
C ALA A 191 -7.22 -13.64 -0.43
N THR A 192 -7.41 -12.33 -0.49
CA THR A 192 -7.36 -11.46 0.70
C THR A 192 -8.57 -11.69 1.61
N LEU A 193 -9.78 -11.67 1.04
CA LEU A 193 -11.03 -11.82 1.79
C LEU A 193 -11.14 -13.19 2.44
N ASN A 194 -10.79 -14.28 1.74
CA ASN A 194 -10.85 -15.62 2.32
C ASN A 194 -9.91 -15.79 3.51
N VAL A 195 -8.73 -15.16 3.46
CA VAL A 195 -7.79 -15.14 4.58
C VAL A 195 -8.35 -14.33 5.75
N LEU A 196 -8.95 -13.16 5.51
CA LEU A 196 -9.57 -12.37 6.58
C LEU A 196 -10.79 -13.08 7.19
N LYS A 197 -11.65 -13.67 6.36
CA LYS A 197 -12.83 -14.41 6.79
C LYS A 197 -12.44 -15.61 7.66
N SER A 198 -11.48 -16.43 7.23
CA SER A 198 -11.08 -17.62 7.99
C SER A 198 -10.59 -17.29 9.41
N MET A 199 -10.08 -16.07 9.64
CA MET A 199 -9.61 -15.62 10.94
C MET A 199 -10.62 -14.80 11.75
N PHE A 200 -11.42 -13.96 11.10
CA PHE A 200 -12.21 -12.93 11.77
C PHE A 200 -13.71 -13.03 11.50
N ASP A 201 -14.13 -13.72 10.45
CA ASP A 201 -15.51 -13.82 10.02
C ASP A 201 -15.82 -15.17 9.33
N PRO A 202 -15.64 -16.31 10.03
CA PRO A 202 -15.79 -17.64 9.41
C PRO A 202 -17.22 -17.89 8.90
N GLU A 203 -18.22 -17.29 9.55
CA GLU A 203 -19.63 -17.40 9.17
C GLU A 203 -20.08 -16.33 8.13
N SER A 204 -19.15 -15.51 7.64
CA SER A 204 -19.42 -14.46 6.63
C SER A 204 -20.51 -13.45 7.03
N GLU A 205 -20.51 -13.00 8.28
CA GLU A 205 -21.52 -12.09 8.82
C GLU A 205 -21.28 -10.61 8.49
N PHE A 206 -20.05 -10.19 8.18
CA PHE A 206 -19.73 -8.77 7.99
C PHE A 206 -18.68 -8.45 6.93
N LEU A 207 -17.76 -9.39 6.64
CA LEU A 207 -16.85 -9.26 5.51
C LEU A 207 -17.56 -9.69 4.22
N PRO A 208 -17.21 -9.09 3.07
CA PRO A 208 -17.73 -9.53 1.79
C PRO A 208 -17.39 -11.00 1.53
N ASN A 209 -18.36 -11.76 1.03
CA ASN A 209 -18.14 -13.13 0.60
C ASN A 209 -17.86 -13.17 -0.92
N PRO A 210 -16.64 -13.53 -1.35
CA PRO A 210 -16.34 -13.58 -2.77
C PRO A 210 -17.00 -14.75 -3.52
N ASP A 211 -17.45 -15.79 -2.81
CA ASP A 211 -18.18 -16.90 -3.45
C ASP A 211 -19.52 -16.42 -4.04
N ASP A 212 -20.13 -15.40 -3.44
CA ASP A 212 -21.38 -14.79 -3.91
C ASP A 212 -21.20 -14.07 -5.27
N TRP A 213 -19.95 -13.81 -5.69
CA TRP A 213 -19.64 -13.11 -6.93
C TRP A 213 -19.58 -14.03 -8.14
N HIS A 214 -19.50 -15.35 -7.93
CA HIS A 214 -19.14 -16.31 -8.96
C HIS A 214 -20.10 -16.30 -10.17
N ASP A 215 -21.40 -16.43 -9.92
CA ASP A 215 -22.40 -16.56 -10.99
C ASP A 215 -22.47 -15.30 -11.88
N ASP A 216 -22.40 -14.11 -11.26
CA ASP A 216 -22.39 -12.84 -11.98
C ASP A 216 -21.07 -12.63 -12.74
N PHE A 217 -19.95 -13.05 -12.15
CA PHE A 217 -18.65 -12.98 -12.80
C PHE A 217 -18.60 -13.87 -14.05
N GLU A 218 -19.05 -15.12 -13.94
CA GLU A 218 -19.13 -16.05 -15.08
C GLU A 218 -20.12 -15.56 -16.14
N SER A 219 -21.26 -15.00 -15.73
CA SER A 219 -22.22 -14.37 -16.65
C SER A 219 -21.57 -13.25 -17.46
N ASN A 220 -20.77 -12.39 -16.83
CA ASN A 220 -20.05 -11.31 -17.51
C ASN A 220 -18.94 -11.84 -18.44
N LYS A 221 -18.27 -12.92 -18.06
CA LYS A 221 -17.27 -13.62 -18.88
C LYS A 221 -17.91 -14.22 -20.14
N VAL A 222 -19.03 -14.95 -20.00
CA VAL A 222 -19.79 -15.53 -21.12
C VAL A 222 -20.32 -14.44 -22.06
N ALA A 223 -20.83 -13.34 -21.50
CA ALA A 223 -21.28 -12.17 -22.26
C ALA A 223 -20.15 -11.38 -22.94
N LYS A 224 -18.88 -11.76 -22.71
CA LYS A 224 -17.67 -11.07 -23.19
C LYS A 224 -17.69 -9.58 -22.86
N LEU A 225 -18.10 -9.24 -21.64
CA LEU A 225 -18.00 -7.88 -21.13
C LEU A 225 -16.52 -7.46 -21.10
N SER A 226 -16.23 -6.23 -21.55
CA SER A 226 -14.85 -5.75 -21.61
C SER A 226 -14.18 -5.81 -20.24
N GLY A 227 -13.07 -6.55 -20.17
CA GLY A 227 -12.29 -6.79 -18.97
C GLY A 227 -12.48 -8.18 -18.35
N PHE A 228 -13.49 -8.96 -18.75
CA PHE A 228 -13.89 -10.21 -18.06
C PHE A 228 -13.50 -11.52 -18.78
N PHE A 229 -13.03 -11.47 -20.01
CA PHE A 229 -12.75 -12.67 -20.81
C PHE A 229 -11.31 -12.69 -21.34
N TYR A 230 -10.80 -13.90 -21.62
CA TYR A 230 -9.49 -14.11 -22.21
C TYR A 230 -9.29 -13.32 -23.51
N GLY A 231 -8.20 -12.57 -23.60
CA GLY A 231 -7.90 -11.71 -24.75
C GLY A 231 -8.76 -10.45 -24.84
N SER A 232 -9.51 -10.10 -23.78
CA SER A 232 -10.22 -8.83 -23.71
C SER A 232 -9.27 -7.64 -23.90
N PRO A 233 -9.69 -6.56 -24.59
CA PRO A 233 -8.93 -5.33 -24.66
C PRO A 233 -8.56 -4.80 -23.27
N ILE A 234 -7.28 -4.48 -23.07
CA ILE A 234 -6.80 -3.87 -21.83
C ILE A 234 -6.90 -2.35 -21.97
N LYS A 235 -7.86 -1.75 -21.25
CA LYS A 235 -7.97 -0.29 -21.15
C LYS A 235 -6.81 0.24 -20.32
N LEU A 236 -5.96 1.04 -20.95
CA LEU A 236 -4.88 1.76 -20.28
C LEU A 236 -5.36 3.17 -19.96
N TYR A 237 -5.22 3.56 -18.71
CA TYR A 237 -5.50 4.91 -18.26
C TYR A 237 -4.27 5.80 -18.47
N PRO A 238 -4.45 7.11 -18.69
CA PRO A 238 -3.35 8.07 -18.78
C PRO A 238 -2.72 8.37 -17.41
N ILE A 239 -2.96 7.52 -16.41
CA ILE A 239 -2.50 7.66 -15.03
C ILE A 239 -2.25 6.27 -14.43
N ARG A 240 -1.32 6.18 -13.49
CA ARG A 240 -1.06 4.98 -12.70
C ARG A 240 -1.40 5.25 -11.23
N GLY A 241 -1.72 4.19 -10.48
CA GLY A 241 -2.00 4.29 -9.05
C GLY A 241 -0.78 4.80 -8.30
N PHE A 242 0.41 4.48 -8.82
CA PHE A 242 1.67 5.02 -8.34
C PHE A 242 1.76 6.54 -8.45
N ASP A 243 1.33 7.13 -9.56
CA ASP A 243 1.33 8.58 -9.73
C ASP A 243 0.37 9.28 -8.74
N ILE A 244 -0.75 8.62 -8.40
CA ILE A 244 -1.73 9.11 -7.40
C ILE A 244 -1.13 9.08 -5.98
N ILE A 245 -0.50 7.96 -5.61
CA ILE A 245 0.14 7.73 -4.32
C ILE A 245 1.29 8.73 -4.09
N GLU A 246 2.22 8.80 -5.05
CA GLU A 246 3.39 9.69 -5.02
C GLU A 246 2.99 11.17 -5.07
N GLY A 247 2.04 11.50 -5.95
CA GLY A 247 1.51 12.86 -6.04
C GLY A 247 0.84 13.31 -4.74
N GLN A 248 0.05 12.46 -4.08
CA GLN A 248 -0.58 12.82 -2.81
C GLN A 248 0.47 13.06 -1.71
N ALA A 249 1.44 12.15 -1.54
CA ALA A 249 2.51 12.28 -0.56
C ALA A 249 3.38 13.53 -0.81
N ARG A 250 3.74 13.79 -2.07
CA ARG A 250 4.49 14.98 -2.47
C ARG A 250 3.76 16.27 -2.16
N PHE A 251 2.47 16.37 -2.50
CA PHE A 251 1.73 17.60 -2.24
C PHE A 251 1.46 17.83 -0.75
N ILE A 252 1.31 16.77 0.05
CA ILE A 252 1.29 16.88 1.53
C ILE A 252 2.63 17.41 2.04
N GLN A 253 3.75 16.89 1.54
CA GLN A 253 5.09 17.37 1.89
C GLN A 253 5.29 18.86 1.56
N LEU A 254 4.89 19.28 0.35
CA LEU A 254 4.98 20.69 -0.07
C LEU A 254 4.05 21.60 0.74
N GLN A 255 2.86 21.12 1.08
CA GLN A 255 1.91 21.84 1.92
C GLN A 255 2.46 22.05 3.34
N PHE A 256 3.12 21.03 3.90
CA PHE A 256 3.85 21.14 5.17
C PHE A 256 4.93 22.22 5.12
N LEU A 257 5.81 22.17 4.12
CA LEU A 257 6.89 23.15 3.98
C LEU A 257 6.34 24.57 3.84
N SER A 258 5.22 24.74 3.13
CA SER A 258 4.54 26.02 2.98
C SER A 258 3.90 26.52 4.27
N ALA A 259 3.42 25.59 5.12
CA ALA A 259 2.78 25.92 6.40
C ALA A 259 3.81 26.36 7.46
N VAL A 260 5.01 25.78 7.45
CA VAL A 260 6.06 26.09 8.44
C VAL A 260 6.98 27.23 8.03
N THR A 261 6.91 27.71 6.78
CA THR A 261 7.73 28.83 6.29
C THR A 261 6.94 30.15 6.22
N GLU A 262 7.58 31.25 6.61
CA GLU A 262 6.99 32.60 6.48
C GLU A 262 6.94 33.08 5.02
N ASN A 263 7.83 32.57 4.16
CA ASN A 263 8.07 33.12 2.84
C ASN A 263 7.17 32.54 1.74
N LYS A 264 6.21 31.67 2.10
CA LYS A 264 5.37 30.88 1.19
C LYS A 264 6.19 30.09 0.15
N ILE A 265 5.51 29.23 -0.60
CA ILE A 265 6.11 28.43 -1.68
C ILE A 265 5.22 28.57 -2.91
N THR A 266 5.81 29.01 -4.02
CA THR A 266 5.10 29.21 -5.28
C THR A 266 5.19 27.99 -6.18
N PHE A 267 4.21 27.81 -7.07
CA PHE A 267 4.25 26.75 -8.07
C PHE A 267 5.37 26.93 -9.08
N GLU A 268 5.60 28.16 -9.53
CA GLU A 268 6.67 28.49 -10.47
C GLU A 268 8.04 28.04 -9.93
N GLN A 269 8.29 28.27 -8.63
CA GLN A 269 9.51 27.84 -7.99
C GLN A 269 9.64 26.31 -8.01
N ILE A 270 8.63 25.58 -7.54
CA ILE A 270 8.73 24.12 -7.43
C ILE A 270 8.79 23.42 -8.78
N GLU A 271 8.18 24.00 -9.81
CA GLU A 271 8.24 23.49 -11.18
C GLU A 271 9.61 23.74 -11.81
N LYS A 272 10.15 24.95 -11.65
CA LYS A 272 11.50 25.31 -12.13
C LYS A 272 12.60 24.50 -11.46
N GLU A 273 12.46 24.25 -10.16
CA GLU A 273 13.40 23.41 -9.41
C GLU A 273 13.20 21.92 -9.72
N GLY A 274 12.01 21.49 -10.16
CA GLY A 274 11.78 20.14 -10.65
C GLY A 274 11.18 19.17 -9.64
N TYR A 275 10.62 19.66 -8.52
CA TYR A 275 9.93 18.83 -7.52
C TYR A 275 8.64 18.16 -8.03
N LEU A 276 8.18 18.54 -9.23
CA LEU A 276 7.02 17.96 -9.91
C LEU A 276 7.43 17.13 -11.15
N GLN A 277 8.70 16.73 -11.25
CA GLN A 277 9.17 15.84 -12.33
C GLN A 277 8.76 14.39 -12.05
N GLY A 278 8.40 13.67 -13.10
CA GLY A 278 7.99 12.27 -13.01
C GLY A 278 6.79 12.06 -12.08
N VAL A 279 6.80 10.92 -11.36
CA VAL A 279 5.68 10.42 -10.53
C VAL A 279 5.14 11.43 -9.53
N TYR A 280 5.96 12.39 -9.10
CA TYR A 280 5.60 13.45 -8.15
C TYR A 280 4.63 14.50 -8.69
N GLY A 281 4.58 14.69 -10.02
CA GLY A 281 3.74 15.72 -10.64
C GLY A 281 2.70 15.21 -11.64
N GLU A 282 2.84 13.98 -12.15
CA GLU A 282 1.98 13.48 -13.25
C GLU A 282 0.49 13.49 -12.90
N ALA A 283 0.11 13.01 -11.70
CA ALA A 283 -1.28 13.04 -11.27
C ALA A 283 -1.85 14.46 -11.17
N PHE A 284 -1.10 15.41 -10.62
CA PHE A 284 -1.55 16.80 -10.50
C PHE A 284 -1.66 17.50 -11.86
N LYS A 285 -0.69 17.31 -12.76
CA LYS A 285 -0.76 17.84 -14.13
C LYS A 285 -1.98 17.32 -14.88
N LEU A 286 -2.24 16.03 -14.77
CA LEU A 286 -3.43 15.42 -15.37
C LEU A 286 -4.72 15.97 -14.73
N PHE A 287 -4.75 16.17 -13.41
CA PHE A 287 -5.87 16.80 -12.72
C PHE A 287 -6.14 18.22 -13.25
N LEU A 288 -5.10 19.06 -13.41
CA LEU A 288 -5.26 20.39 -13.98
C LEU A 288 -5.84 20.34 -15.40
N GLN A 289 -5.29 19.45 -16.24
CA GLN A 289 -5.77 19.26 -17.61
C GLN A 289 -7.24 18.82 -17.66
N LEU A 290 -7.60 17.79 -16.91
CA LEU A 290 -8.95 17.21 -16.95
C LEU A 290 -9.99 18.13 -16.32
N THR A 291 -9.59 18.96 -15.36
CA THR A 291 -10.50 19.91 -14.70
C THR A 291 -10.58 21.26 -15.42
N ASN A 292 -9.82 21.47 -16.50
CA ASN A 292 -9.62 22.77 -17.16
C ASN A 292 -9.20 23.83 -16.12
N SER A 293 -8.11 23.59 -15.41
CA SER A 293 -7.56 24.49 -14.39
C SER A 293 -6.15 24.90 -14.75
N GLU A 294 -5.79 26.13 -14.42
CA GLU A 294 -4.41 26.61 -14.46
C GLU A 294 -3.68 26.20 -13.17
N ALA A 295 -2.35 26.10 -13.23
CA ALA A 295 -1.54 25.90 -12.04
C ALA A 295 -1.78 27.06 -11.06
N PRO A 296 -2.08 26.79 -9.78
CA PRO A 296 -2.34 27.86 -8.83
C PRO A 296 -1.04 28.55 -8.46
N LYS A 297 -1.09 29.81 -8.00
CA LYS A 297 0.12 30.57 -7.65
C LYS A 297 0.91 29.94 -6.47
N LEU A 298 0.18 29.41 -5.48
CA LEU A 298 0.74 28.91 -4.21
C LEU A 298 0.33 27.46 -3.97
N VAL A 299 1.19 26.73 -3.26
CA VAL A 299 0.96 25.32 -2.89
C VAL A 299 -0.13 25.13 -1.83
N ASP A 300 -0.48 26.16 -1.07
CA ASP A 300 -1.57 26.16 -0.09
C ASP A 300 -2.93 26.59 -0.67
N SER A 301 -3.05 26.59 -2.01
CA SER A 301 -4.28 26.90 -2.74
C SER A 301 -5.41 25.88 -2.50
N PRO A 302 -6.68 26.33 -2.46
CA PRO A 302 -7.85 25.45 -2.47
C PRO A 302 -7.85 24.40 -3.58
N LEU A 303 -7.22 24.70 -4.72
CA LEU A 303 -7.13 23.76 -5.84
C LEU A 303 -6.24 22.55 -5.53
N VAL A 304 -5.16 22.77 -4.77
CA VAL A 304 -4.29 21.68 -4.27
C VAL A 304 -5.03 20.86 -3.21
N ALA A 305 -5.76 21.53 -2.33
CA ALA A 305 -6.59 20.85 -1.32
C ALA A 305 -7.65 19.93 -1.97
N LEU A 306 -8.29 20.40 -3.03
CA LEU A 306 -9.24 19.61 -3.83
C LEU A 306 -8.57 18.42 -4.52
N TYR A 307 -7.38 18.61 -5.09
CA TYR A 307 -6.60 17.52 -5.68
C TYR A 307 -6.26 16.42 -4.64
N LEU A 308 -5.80 16.81 -3.45
CA LEU A 308 -5.48 15.85 -2.38
C LEU A 308 -6.72 15.04 -1.96
N LEU A 309 -7.90 15.68 -1.93
CA LEU A 309 -9.17 15.00 -1.67
C LEU A 309 -9.55 14.03 -2.80
N VAL A 310 -9.33 14.41 -4.06
CA VAL A 310 -9.51 13.49 -5.21
C VAL A 310 -8.60 12.27 -5.07
N CYS A 311 -7.34 12.44 -4.70
CA CYS A 311 -6.44 11.31 -4.43
C CYS A 311 -6.97 10.41 -3.29
N ASP A 312 -7.38 11.00 -2.16
CA ASP A 312 -7.92 10.25 -1.03
C ASP A 312 -9.15 9.42 -1.43
N ILE A 313 -10.14 9.99 -2.11
CA ILE A 313 -11.35 9.25 -2.53
C ILE A 313 -11.00 8.16 -3.56
N SER A 314 -10.02 8.42 -4.44
CA SER A 314 -9.57 7.46 -5.46
C SER A 314 -8.98 6.19 -4.85
N LEU A 315 -8.22 6.33 -3.76
CA LEU A 315 -7.55 5.22 -3.07
C LEU A 315 -8.46 4.44 -2.10
N ASN A 316 -9.67 4.93 -1.85
CA ASN A 316 -10.61 4.36 -0.88
C ASN A 316 -11.94 3.90 -1.54
N PRO A 317 -11.92 2.90 -2.44
CA PRO A 317 -13.14 2.17 -2.78
C PRO A 317 -13.72 1.50 -1.54
N SER A 318 -15.04 1.52 -1.42
CA SER A 318 -15.78 0.80 -0.38
C SER A 318 -16.24 -0.56 -0.88
N GLU A 319 -16.54 -0.71 -2.17
CA GLU A 319 -16.95 -1.96 -2.80
C GLU A 319 -15.77 -2.91 -3.06
N GLY A 320 -16.05 -4.21 -3.05
CA GLY A 320 -15.04 -5.27 -3.06
C GLY A 320 -14.46 -5.51 -1.67
N PHE A 321 -14.01 -4.45 -1.01
CA PHE A 321 -13.62 -4.43 0.40
C PHE A 321 -13.71 -2.98 0.91
N PRO A 322 -14.25 -2.71 2.12
CA PRO A 322 -14.86 -3.65 3.06
C PRO A 322 -16.33 -4.02 2.79
N LYS A 323 -16.98 -3.46 1.77
CA LYS A 323 -18.37 -3.80 1.37
C LYS A 323 -18.38 -4.74 0.16
N ALA A 324 -19.48 -5.49 0.02
CA ALA A 324 -19.70 -6.31 -1.15
C ALA A 324 -19.82 -5.47 -2.44
N VAL A 325 -19.51 -6.08 -3.57
CA VAL A 325 -19.74 -5.46 -4.89
C VAL A 325 -21.24 -5.47 -5.17
N THR A 326 -21.82 -4.30 -5.41
CA THR A 326 -23.26 -4.16 -5.65
C THR A 326 -23.63 -4.55 -7.07
N CYS A 327 -22.77 -4.22 -8.04
CA CYS A 327 -22.96 -4.53 -9.45
C CYS A 327 -21.67 -5.11 -10.04
N MET A 328 -21.64 -6.42 -10.27
CA MET A 328 -20.44 -7.11 -10.76
C MET A 328 -19.97 -6.59 -12.13
N LYS A 329 -20.87 -6.07 -12.97
CA LYS A 329 -20.52 -5.46 -14.27
C LYS A 329 -19.59 -4.26 -14.12
N ASP A 330 -19.72 -3.54 -13.01
CA ASP A 330 -18.96 -2.33 -12.71
C ASP A 330 -17.74 -2.60 -11.82
N PHE A 331 -17.49 -3.88 -11.46
CA PHE A 331 -16.45 -4.28 -10.51
C PHE A 331 -15.11 -3.58 -10.76
N ILE A 332 -14.58 -3.67 -11.99
CA ILE A 332 -13.30 -3.03 -12.33
C ILE A 332 -13.36 -1.50 -12.11
N SER A 333 -14.43 -0.82 -12.53
CA SER A 333 -14.53 0.64 -12.39
C SER A 333 -14.67 1.09 -10.94
N VAL A 334 -15.37 0.33 -10.10
CA VAL A 334 -15.60 0.74 -8.71
C VAL A 334 -14.37 0.52 -7.83
N VAL A 335 -13.52 -0.48 -8.15
CA VAL A 335 -12.34 -0.83 -7.34
C VAL A 335 -10.99 -0.38 -7.93
N ASP A 336 -10.92 0.11 -9.16
CA ASP A 336 -9.66 0.58 -9.76
C ASP A 336 -9.45 2.08 -9.49
N CYS A 337 -8.43 2.43 -8.69
CA CYS A 337 -8.12 3.82 -8.35
C CYS A 337 -7.83 4.71 -9.57
N ASN A 338 -7.31 4.14 -10.66
CA ASN A 338 -7.04 4.89 -11.88
C ASN A 338 -8.34 5.33 -12.55
N TYR A 339 -9.35 4.47 -12.58
CA TYR A 339 -10.67 4.83 -13.07
C TYR A 339 -11.32 5.87 -12.17
N ARG A 340 -11.31 5.63 -10.85
CA ARG A 340 -11.91 6.51 -9.85
C ARG A 340 -11.35 7.92 -9.92
N PHE A 341 -10.02 8.06 -10.07
CA PHE A 341 -9.36 9.36 -10.23
C PHE A 341 -9.89 10.14 -11.43
N LEU A 342 -10.04 9.47 -12.59
CA LEU A 342 -10.58 10.10 -13.79
C LEU A 342 -12.05 10.49 -13.64
N ALA A 343 -12.85 9.63 -13.00
CA ALA A 343 -14.26 9.91 -12.71
C ALA A 343 -14.42 11.13 -11.78
N LEU A 344 -13.57 11.24 -10.77
CA LEU A 344 -13.55 12.36 -9.83
C LEU A 344 -13.04 13.65 -10.49
N CYS A 345 -12.03 13.59 -11.35
CA CYS A 345 -11.60 14.74 -12.16
C CYS A 345 -12.75 15.27 -13.04
N ARG A 346 -13.55 14.37 -13.61
CA ARG A 346 -14.76 14.74 -14.36
C ARG A 346 -15.80 15.42 -13.48
N ALA A 347 -16.06 14.88 -12.28
CA ALA A 347 -16.96 15.48 -11.32
C ALA A 347 -16.50 16.88 -10.89
N VAL A 348 -15.19 17.12 -10.72
CA VAL A 348 -14.64 18.46 -10.47
C VAL A 348 -14.89 19.41 -11.65
N LYS A 349 -14.73 18.92 -12.89
CA LYS A 349 -15.02 19.74 -14.08
C LYS A 349 -16.49 20.15 -14.14
N GLU A 350 -17.40 19.24 -13.84
CA GLU A 350 -18.84 19.46 -13.82
C GLU A 350 -19.27 20.36 -12.64
N ASN A 351 -18.54 20.30 -11.52
CA ASN A 351 -18.76 21.12 -10.33
C ASN A 351 -17.62 22.12 -10.11
N SER A 352 -17.36 22.96 -11.11
CA SER A 352 -16.17 23.84 -11.14
C SER A 352 -16.03 24.82 -9.96
N HIS A 353 -17.12 25.12 -9.24
CA HIS A 353 -17.11 25.94 -8.03
C HIS A 353 -16.29 25.30 -6.89
N LEU A 354 -16.13 23.97 -6.88
CA LEU A 354 -15.36 23.25 -5.85
C LEU A 354 -13.88 23.63 -5.83
N LYS A 355 -13.34 24.12 -6.96
CA LYS A 355 -11.93 24.55 -7.10
C LYS A 355 -11.51 25.63 -6.11
N PHE A 356 -12.48 26.33 -5.52
CA PHE A 356 -12.27 27.43 -4.57
C PHE A 356 -12.90 27.18 -3.19
N HIS A 357 -13.42 25.97 -2.95
CA HIS A 357 -14.26 25.69 -1.80
C HIS A 357 -13.46 25.43 -0.52
N ILE A 358 -12.38 24.64 -0.60
CA ILE A 358 -11.62 24.21 0.58
C ILE A 358 -10.62 25.29 0.98
N LYS A 359 -10.89 25.99 2.07
CA LYS A 359 -10.09 27.11 2.59
C LYS A 359 -9.59 26.87 4.00
N ASP A 360 -10.46 26.32 4.86
CA ASP A 360 -10.18 26.15 6.28
C ASP A 360 -9.57 24.76 6.59
N TYR A 361 -9.57 23.86 5.59
CA TYR A 361 -9.08 22.48 5.71
C TYR A 361 -9.80 21.72 6.83
N SER A 362 -11.09 21.97 6.99
CA SER A 362 -11.92 21.46 8.08
C SER A 362 -12.55 20.11 7.76
N LYS A 363 -12.95 19.37 8.81
CA LYS A 363 -13.79 18.17 8.70
C LYS A 363 -15.04 18.42 7.86
N LYS A 364 -15.68 19.58 8.05
CA LYS A 364 -16.90 19.96 7.33
C LYS A 364 -16.66 20.06 5.83
N GLU A 365 -15.62 20.79 5.41
CA GLU A 365 -15.27 20.93 3.99
C GLU A 365 -14.90 19.58 3.37
N TYR A 366 -14.19 18.71 4.11
CA TYR A 366 -13.90 17.34 3.64
C TYR A 366 -15.19 16.60 3.30
N LEU A 367 -16.15 16.56 4.24
CA LEU A 367 -17.41 15.83 4.06
C LEU A 367 -18.28 16.44 2.95
N GLU A 368 -18.44 17.76 2.92
CA GLU A 368 -19.29 18.44 1.93
C GLU A 368 -18.76 18.27 0.50
N VAL A 369 -17.46 18.47 0.29
CA VAL A 369 -16.85 18.34 -1.04
C VAL A 369 -16.81 16.87 -1.48
N ALA A 370 -16.46 15.95 -0.57
CA ALA A 370 -16.48 14.53 -0.87
C ALA A 370 -17.89 14.05 -1.28
N GLN A 371 -18.94 14.55 -0.62
CA GLN A 371 -20.32 14.23 -0.98
C GLN A 371 -20.70 14.65 -2.40
N ILE A 372 -20.34 15.87 -2.81
CA ILE A 372 -20.64 16.38 -4.16
C ILE A 372 -19.87 15.58 -5.22
N LEU A 373 -18.59 15.32 -4.97
CA LEU A 373 -17.74 14.57 -5.90
C LEU A 373 -18.23 13.13 -6.08
N THR A 374 -18.49 12.43 -4.98
CA THR A 374 -18.91 11.02 -5.02
C THR A 374 -20.29 10.85 -5.64
N GLN A 375 -21.26 11.71 -5.34
CA GLN A 375 -22.56 11.72 -6.02
C GLN A 375 -22.44 11.94 -7.53
N SER A 376 -21.62 12.91 -7.95
CA SER A 376 -21.43 13.22 -9.38
C SER A 376 -20.70 12.11 -10.13
N SER A 377 -19.85 11.34 -9.44
CA SER A 377 -19.11 10.21 -10.01
C SER A 377 -19.81 8.85 -9.87
N GLY A 378 -20.96 8.77 -9.18
CA GLY A 378 -21.62 7.50 -8.88
C GLY A 378 -20.82 6.59 -7.94
N LEU A 379 -20.02 7.18 -7.05
CA LEU A 379 -19.21 6.47 -6.05
C LEU A 379 -19.85 6.62 -4.67
N GLU A 380 -19.57 5.71 -3.75
CA GLU A 380 -19.91 5.91 -2.35
C GLU A 380 -19.01 6.96 -1.67
N HIS A 381 -19.56 7.58 -0.63
CA HIS A 381 -18.83 8.54 0.18
C HIS A 381 -17.64 7.87 0.92
N PRO A 382 -16.42 8.43 0.93
CA PRO A 382 -15.25 7.80 1.57
C PRO A 382 -15.41 7.56 3.09
N TYR A 383 -16.36 8.26 3.71
CA TYR A 383 -16.69 8.15 5.14
C TYR A 383 -17.55 6.92 5.49
N GLU A 384 -18.07 6.22 4.49
CA GLU A 384 -18.81 4.97 4.66
C GLU A 384 -17.93 3.85 5.24
N ILE A 385 -16.66 3.79 4.80
CA ILE A 385 -15.67 2.80 5.26
C ILE A 385 -15.40 2.92 6.77
N PRO A 386 -14.95 4.08 7.29
CA PRO A 386 -14.68 4.21 8.71
C PRO A 386 -15.96 4.10 9.57
N THR A 387 -17.13 4.45 9.03
CA THR A 387 -18.42 4.24 9.71
C THR A 387 -18.71 2.74 9.86
N LEU A 388 -18.56 1.95 8.80
CA LEU A 388 -18.70 0.50 8.84
C LEU A 388 -17.70 -0.15 9.80
N ILE A 389 -16.45 0.28 9.78
CA ILE A 389 -15.42 -0.27 10.68
C ILE A 389 -15.73 0.06 12.16
N SER A 390 -16.35 1.21 12.42
CA SER A 390 -16.84 1.55 13.77
C SER A 390 -17.95 0.60 14.24
N THR A 391 -18.85 0.16 13.35
CA THR A 391 -19.84 -0.87 13.71
C THR A 391 -19.18 -2.22 13.97
N TRP A 392 -18.15 -2.58 13.19
CA TRP A 392 -17.37 -3.80 13.46
C TRP A 392 -16.74 -3.81 14.84
N LYS A 393 -16.09 -2.71 15.25
CA LYS A 393 -15.53 -2.55 16.60
C LYS A 393 -16.60 -2.74 17.69
N LYS A 394 -17.82 -2.26 17.45
CA LYS A 394 -18.91 -2.33 18.43
C LYS A 394 -19.54 -3.72 18.52
N ASP A 395 -19.76 -4.36 17.38
CA ASP A 395 -20.68 -5.49 17.27
C ASP A 395 -19.98 -6.84 17.02
N ARG A 396 -18.68 -6.85 16.67
CA ARG A 396 -17.94 -8.06 16.29
C ARG A 396 -16.87 -8.43 17.32
N GLY A 397 -17.09 -9.54 18.03
CA GLY A 397 -16.18 -10.01 19.08
C GLY A 397 -14.76 -10.34 18.59
N SER A 398 -14.63 -10.89 17.37
CA SER A 398 -13.34 -11.15 16.72
C SER A 398 -12.53 -9.87 16.49
N ILE A 399 -13.20 -8.77 16.14
CA ILE A 399 -12.59 -7.45 15.95
C ILE A 399 -12.21 -6.81 17.27
N GLN A 400 -13.07 -6.92 18.29
CA GLN A 400 -12.75 -6.44 19.65
C GLN A 400 -11.51 -7.12 20.22
N GLU A 401 -11.40 -8.44 20.03
CA GLU A 401 -10.24 -9.21 20.44
C GLU A 401 -8.98 -8.81 19.66
N LEU A 402 -9.08 -8.62 18.34
CA LEU A 402 -7.98 -8.15 17.52
C LEU A 402 -7.46 -6.78 17.97
N LEU A 403 -8.36 -5.85 18.32
CA LEU A 403 -8.00 -4.52 18.83
C LEU A 403 -7.33 -4.61 20.21
N ARG A 404 -7.79 -5.51 21.10
CA ARG A 404 -7.13 -5.78 22.39
C ARG A 404 -5.70 -6.29 22.21
N GLN A 405 -5.48 -7.16 21.22
CA GLN A 405 -4.14 -7.64 20.86
C GLN A 405 -3.25 -6.49 20.37
N GLN A 406 -3.79 -5.60 19.53
CA GLN A 406 -3.05 -4.43 19.04
C GLN A 406 -2.72 -3.42 20.15
N ASP A 407 -3.63 -3.19 21.09
CA ASP A 407 -3.42 -2.27 22.21
C ASP A 407 -2.26 -2.76 23.09
N SER A 408 -2.20 -4.07 23.37
CA SER A 408 -1.14 -4.69 24.17
C SER A 408 0.12 -5.05 23.39
N PHE A 409 0.05 -5.03 22.05
CA PHE A 409 1.04 -5.59 21.12
C PHE A 409 1.34 -7.09 21.32
N ASP A 410 0.42 -7.82 21.97
CA ASP A 410 0.52 -9.25 22.20
C ASP A 410 -0.48 -9.98 21.31
N TYR A 411 -0.09 -10.19 20.06
CA TYR A 411 -0.90 -10.90 19.09
C TYR A 411 -0.80 -12.42 19.27
N ASP A 412 -1.87 -13.10 18.88
CA ASP A 412 -1.81 -14.53 18.64
C ASP A 412 -0.72 -14.82 17.56
N PRO A 413 0.17 -15.80 17.79
CA PRO A 413 1.23 -16.14 16.84
C PRO A 413 0.71 -16.66 15.50
N GLU A 414 -0.49 -17.25 15.46
CA GLU A 414 -1.09 -17.75 14.22
C GLU A 414 -1.41 -16.58 13.28
N SER A 415 -0.84 -16.63 12.06
CA SER A 415 -1.07 -15.62 11.02
C SER A 415 -0.79 -14.19 11.48
N ILE A 416 0.22 -14.00 12.34
CA ILE A 416 0.53 -12.72 12.99
C ILE A 416 0.63 -11.54 12.02
N ALA A 417 1.20 -11.74 10.82
CA ALA A 417 1.30 -10.68 9.82
C ALA A 417 -0.08 -10.15 9.40
N ILE A 418 -1.06 -11.05 9.26
CA ILE A 418 -2.43 -10.68 8.89
C ILE A 418 -3.12 -9.92 10.02
N ARG A 419 -2.95 -10.39 11.26
CA ARG A 419 -3.50 -9.72 12.47
C ARG A 419 -2.94 -8.31 12.63
N VAL A 420 -1.62 -8.16 12.49
CA VAL A 420 -0.96 -6.85 12.55
C VAL A 420 -1.48 -5.94 11.44
N LEU A 421 -1.52 -6.40 10.19
CA LEU A 421 -1.97 -5.55 9.10
C LEU A 421 -3.44 -5.12 9.23
N PHE A 422 -4.33 -6.07 9.55
CA PHE A 422 -5.75 -5.80 9.62
C PHE A 422 -6.15 -4.94 10.83
N SER A 423 -5.52 -5.16 11.98
CA SER A 423 -5.73 -4.32 13.17
C SER A 423 -5.34 -2.86 12.89
N HIS A 424 -4.21 -2.63 12.20
CA HIS A 424 -3.77 -1.29 11.82
C HIS A 424 -4.69 -0.63 10.78
N PHE A 425 -5.21 -1.39 9.80
CA PHE A 425 -6.24 -0.88 8.89
C PHE A 425 -7.49 -0.42 9.66
N ILE A 426 -7.95 -1.21 10.63
CA ILE A 426 -9.12 -0.89 11.46
C ILE A 426 -8.85 0.37 12.29
N THR A 427 -7.75 0.45 13.04
CA THR A 427 -7.46 1.63 13.87
C THR A 427 -7.24 2.88 13.06
N PHE A 428 -6.58 2.79 11.90
CA PHE A 428 -6.40 3.92 11.01
C PHE A 428 -7.75 4.48 10.57
N ASN A 429 -8.70 3.61 10.20
CA ASN A 429 -10.04 4.05 9.80
C ASN A 429 -10.87 4.57 10.97
N LEU A 430 -10.71 4.05 12.18
CA LEU A 430 -11.33 4.62 13.38
C LEU A 430 -10.80 6.04 13.67
N ASP A 431 -9.50 6.27 13.52
CA ASP A 431 -8.91 7.60 13.65
C ASP A 431 -9.35 8.52 12.49
N LYS A 432 -9.47 7.99 11.27
CA LYS A 432 -10.00 8.73 10.11
C LYS A 432 -11.49 9.08 10.27
N LEU A 433 -12.26 8.30 11.03
CA LEU A 433 -13.62 8.68 11.42
C LEU A 433 -13.58 9.95 12.28
N GLU A 434 -12.65 10.04 13.23
CA GLU A 434 -12.53 11.19 14.10
C GLU A 434 -12.08 12.44 13.34
N ALA A 435 -10.99 12.34 12.57
CA ALA A 435 -10.31 13.47 11.94
C ALA A 435 -9.95 13.21 10.46
N PRO A 436 -10.94 13.07 9.55
CA PRO A 436 -10.65 12.79 8.14
C PRO A 436 -9.82 13.90 7.47
N GLU A 437 -10.01 15.15 7.87
CA GLU A 437 -9.27 16.32 7.38
C GLU A 437 -7.77 16.25 7.70
N PHE A 438 -7.41 15.62 8.83
CA PHE A 438 -6.00 15.44 9.20
C PHE A 438 -5.31 14.50 8.23
N PHE A 439 -5.90 13.35 7.92
CA PHE A 439 -5.31 12.39 7.00
C PHE A 439 -5.31 12.88 5.54
N CYS A 440 -6.32 13.66 5.14
CA CYS A 440 -6.39 14.21 3.78
C CYS A 440 -5.41 15.36 3.54
N TRP A 441 -5.21 16.23 4.53
CA TRP A 441 -4.40 17.45 4.42
C TRP A 441 -3.39 17.56 5.55
N ALA A 442 -2.69 16.46 5.83
CA ALA A 442 -1.75 16.36 6.94
C ALA A 442 -0.70 17.47 6.91
N GLY A 443 -0.23 17.86 5.71
CA GLY A 443 0.76 18.93 5.58
C GLY A 443 0.27 20.26 6.11
N LYS A 444 -1.03 20.57 6.00
CA LYS A 444 -1.60 21.80 6.57
C LYS A 444 -1.75 21.73 8.08
N HIS A 445 -2.18 20.58 8.59
CA HIS A 445 -2.49 20.37 10.00
C HIS A 445 -1.27 20.04 10.86
N PHE A 446 -0.17 19.62 10.22
CA PHE A 446 1.09 19.35 10.87
C PHE A 446 1.94 20.63 10.92
N THR A 447 1.74 21.44 11.96
CA THR A 447 2.63 22.57 12.27
C THR A 447 3.25 22.31 13.64
N PHE A 448 4.55 22.58 13.81
CA PHE A 448 5.18 22.43 15.13
C PHE A 448 4.59 23.50 16.07
N GLY A 449 3.48 23.22 16.77
CA GLY A 449 2.73 24.26 17.47
C GLY A 449 1.48 23.77 18.20
N GLU A 450 0.74 24.70 18.79
CA GLU A 450 -0.45 24.37 19.58
C GLU A 450 -1.57 23.73 18.76
N GLU A 451 -1.70 24.12 17.49
CA GLU A 451 -2.70 23.53 16.59
C GLU A 451 -2.47 22.05 16.32
N PHE A 452 -1.22 21.58 16.33
CA PHE A 452 -0.91 20.16 16.17
C PHE A 452 -1.19 19.34 17.44
N ARG A 453 -1.25 19.96 18.64
CA ARG A 453 -1.55 19.23 19.88
C ARG A 453 -2.88 18.48 19.81
N LYS A 454 -3.86 18.97 19.04
CA LYS A 454 -5.14 18.28 18.84
C LYS A 454 -5.00 16.94 18.07
N TYR A 455 -3.94 16.79 17.27
CA TYR A 455 -3.69 15.59 16.45
C TYR A 455 -2.49 14.79 16.93
N GLN A 456 -1.79 15.22 17.98
CA GLN A 456 -0.57 14.56 18.44
C GLN A 456 -0.81 13.09 18.76
N ASP A 457 -1.90 12.76 19.46
CA ASP A 457 -2.22 11.38 19.80
C ASP A 457 -2.58 10.56 18.55
N ILE A 458 -3.37 11.12 17.63
CA ILE A 458 -3.71 10.49 16.35
C ILE A 458 -2.44 10.23 15.53
N TRP A 459 -1.54 11.21 15.44
CA TRP A 459 -0.26 11.06 14.76
C TRP A 459 0.58 9.93 15.34
N LEU A 460 0.78 9.92 16.66
CA LEU A 460 1.59 8.91 17.34
C LEU A 460 1.03 7.50 17.19
N ARG A 461 -0.30 7.34 17.19
CA ARG A 461 -0.96 6.04 16.95
C ARG A 461 -0.75 5.52 15.53
N ASN A 462 -0.56 6.40 14.55
CA ASN A 462 -0.47 6.06 13.14
C ASN A 462 0.95 6.10 12.56
N LEU A 463 1.99 6.12 13.40
CA LEU A 463 3.37 5.96 12.94
C LEU A 463 3.62 4.56 12.37
N SER A 464 4.58 4.46 11.44
CA SER A 464 5.02 3.16 10.92
C SER A 464 5.58 2.28 12.04
N LEU A 465 5.33 0.97 11.98
CA LEU A 465 5.73 0.05 13.03
C LEU A 465 7.24 -0.17 13.10
N TYR A 466 7.89 -0.10 11.94
CA TYR A 466 9.28 -0.47 11.77
C TYR A 466 10.02 0.64 11.04
N SER A 467 11.26 0.89 11.47
CA SER A 467 12.18 1.81 10.80
C SER A 467 13.60 1.30 10.82
N ASP A 468 14.48 1.86 10.02
CA ASP A 468 15.91 1.63 10.15
C ASP A 468 16.53 2.52 11.25
N HIS A 469 17.77 2.16 11.61
CA HIS A 469 18.62 2.97 12.48
C HIS A 469 19.36 4.02 11.64
N SER A 470 19.78 5.12 12.26
CA SER A 470 20.52 6.16 11.54
C SER A 470 21.86 5.64 11.00
N GLU A 471 22.55 4.80 11.76
CA GLU A 471 23.92 4.34 11.47
C GLU A 471 24.02 2.92 10.88
N GLU A 472 22.93 2.14 10.92
CA GLU A 472 22.88 0.74 10.48
C GLU A 472 21.61 0.52 9.66
N GLN A 473 21.65 -0.29 8.61
CA GLN A 473 20.46 -0.53 7.76
C GLN A 473 19.53 -1.62 8.31
N THR A 474 19.83 -2.08 9.52
CA THR A 474 19.02 -3.04 10.26
C THR A 474 17.65 -2.45 10.58
N ILE A 475 16.60 -3.21 10.27
CA ILE A 475 15.24 -2.83 10.67
C ILE A 475 15.08 -3.02 12.19
N LEU A 476 14.53 -2.01 12.84
CA LEU A 476 14.20 -2.00 14.25
C LEU A 476 12.71 -1.74 14.46
N PRO A 477 12.10 -2.34 15.49
CA PRO A 477 10.77 -1.95 15.90
C PRO A 477 10.77 -0.57 16.55
N ARG A 478 9.76 0.24 16.23
CA ARG A 478 9.53 1.50 16.94
C ARG A 478 8.93 1.22 18.31
N MET A 479 9.42 1.95 19.31
CA MET A 479 8.83 1.91 20.65
C MET A 479 7.50 2.64 20.64
N VAL A 480 6.43 1.96 21.03
CA VAL A 480 5.07 2.51 21.07
C VAL A 480 4.72 2.86 22.51
N PRO A 481 4.34 4.12 22.83
CA PRO A 481 3.91 4.49 24.16
C PRO A 481 2.82 3.57 24.72
N GLY A 482 2.96 3.16 25.98
CA GLY A 482 2.01 2.27 26.65
C GLY A 482 2.18 0.78 26.38
N LYS A 483 3.10 0.38 25.49
CA LYS A 483 3.35 -1.03 25.14
C LYS A 483 4.68 -1.52 25.70
N THR A 484 4.76 -2.79 26.08
CA THR A 484 5.98 -3.35 26.68
C THR A 484 7.01 -3.66 25.60
N GLU A 485 8.30 -3.44 25.90
CA GLU A 485 9.39 -3.78 24.99
C GLU A 485 9.41 -5.26 24.61
N ALA A 486 9.02 -6.14 25.56
CA ALA A 486 8.92 -7.57 25.34
C ALA A 486 7.88 -7.92 24.27
N ASN A 487 6.68 -7.34 24.34
CA ASN A 487 5.61 -7.58 23.36
C ASN A 487 5.98 -6.99 21.99
N ILE A 488 6.58 -5.81 21.96
CA ILE A 488 7.08 -5.17 20.74
C ILE A 488 8.09 -6.09 20.04
N LYS A 489 9.10 -6.58 20.75
CA LYS A 489 10.11 -7.50 20.19
C LYS A 489 9.51 -8.84 19.75
N LYS A 490 8.60 -9.41 20.53
CA LYS A 490 7.90 -10.66 20.18
C LYS A 490 7.15 -10.51 18.86
N THR A 491 6.33 -9.47 18.73
CA THR A 491 5.55 -9.18 17.53
C THR A 491 6.45 -8.88 16.32
N PHE A 492 7.49 -8.07 16.51
CA PHE A 492 8.49 -7.79 15.46
C PHE A 492 9.13 -9.08 14.91
N ASN A 493 9.66 -9.94 15.79
CA ASN A 493 10.33 -11.18 15.39
C ASN A 493 9.38 -12.13 14.65
N ALA A 494 8.16 -12.31 15.16
CA ALA A 494 7.18 -13.20 14.55
C ALA A 494 6.65 -12.63 13.22
N PHE A 495 6.45 -11.31 13.11
CA PHE A 495 6.05 -10.65 11.87
C PHE A 495 7.09 -10.83 10.78
N TYR A 496 8.38 -10.58 11.06
CA TYR A 496 9.42 -10.76 10.07
C TYR A 496 9.72 -12.23 9.76
N ALA A 497 9.60 -13.14 10.73
CA ALA A 497 9.66 -14.58 10.47
C ALA A 497 8.61 -15.01 9.42
N ALA A 498 7.37 -14.51 9.53
CA ALA A 498 6.34 -14.77 8.53
C ALA A 498 6.70 -14.17 7.15
N ASN A 499 7.22 -12.94 7.11
CA ASN A 499 7.64 -12.30 5.86
C ASN A 499 8.75 -13.06 5.12
N LEU A 500 9.72 -13.62 5.86
CA LEU A 500 10.76 -14.45 5.26
C LEU A 500 10.18 -15.70 4.58
N VAL A 501 9.20 -16.35 5.22
CA VAL A 501 8.50 -17.50 4.63
C VAL A 501 7.71 -17.07 3.40
N TYR A 502 7.03 -15.92 3.42
CA TYR A 502 6.31 -15.40 2.26
C TYR A 502 7.25 -15.18 1.07
N ASN A 503 8.44 -14.66 1.33
CA ASN A 503 9.46 -14.47 0.30
C ASN A 503 9.93 -15.81 -0.29
N LEU A 504 10.32 -16.78 0.55
CA LEU A 504 10.75 -18.10 0.06
C LEU A 504 9.63 -18.84 -0.67
N SER A 505 8.39 -18.73 -0.20
CA SER A 505 7.23 -19.31 -0.88
C SER A 505 7.09 -18.74 -2.29
N SER A 506 7.18 -17.41 -2.46
CA SER A 506 7.17 -16.78 -3.77
C SER A 506 8.35 -17.20 -4.64
N GLN A 507 9.56 -17.33 -4.06
CA GLN A 507 10.73 -17.81 -4.79
C GLN A 507 10.52 -19.24 -5.30
N TRP A 508 9.90 -20.13 -4.53
CA TRP A 508 9.63 -21.49 -4.96
C TRP A 508 8.74 -21.53 -6.21
N VAL A 509 7.76 -20.63 -6.31
CA VAL A 509 6.84 -20.60 -7.45
C VAL A 509 7.50 -20.10 -8.72
N THR A 510 8.16 -18.94 -8.66
CA THR A 510 8.61 -18.20 -9.87
C THR A 510 10.10 -17.89 -9.92
N GLY A 511 10.81 -18.01 -8.79
CA GLY A 511 12.23 -17.66 -8.68
C GLY A 511 13.14 -18.70 -9.33
N GLN A 512 13.94 -18.27 -10.30
CA GLN A 512 14.94 -19.12 -10.96
C GLN A 512 16.13 -19.44 -10.03
N GLY A 513 16.79 -20.58 -10.27
CA GLY A 513 17.98 -21.02 -9.53
C GLY A 513 17.69 -21.40 -8.08
N GLU A 514 18.73 -21.42 -7.24
CA GLU A 514 18.62 -21.77 -5.82
C GLU A 514 17.80 -20.73 -5.02
N PHE A 515 17.37 -21.09 -3.81
CA PHE A 515 16.77 -20.15 -2.87
C PHE A 515 17.80 -19.10 -2.43
N LYS A 516 17.41 -17.83 -2.49
CA LYS A 516 18.23 -16.70 -2.05
C LYS A 516 17.85 -16.29 -0.64
N TYR A 517 18.86 -16.12 0.22
CA TYR A 517 18.72 -15.74 1.63
C TYR A 517 19.31 -14.35 1.93
N GLU A 518 19.20 -13.44 0.96
CA GLU A 518 19.69 -12.06 1.07
C GLU A 518 18.77 -11.24 1.99
N PHE A 519 18.85 -11.51 3.29
CA PHE A 519 18.06 -10.86 4.35
C PHE A 519 18.91 -9.98 5.28
N SER A 520 20.08 -9.54 4.83
CA SER A 520 20.94 -8.60 5.56
C SER A 520 20.24 -7.28 5.88
N TRP A 521 19.25 -6.90 5.08
CA TRP A 521 18.39 -5.75 5.34
C TRP A 521 17.55 -5.88 6.62
N LEU A 522 17.31 -7.09 7.14
CA LEU A 522 16.60 -7.35 8.39
C LEU A 522 17.56 -7.36 9.60
N THR A 523 18.79 -7.82 9.40
CA THR A 523 19.86 -7.83 10.40
C THR A 523 21.22 -7.84 9.73
N GLU A 524 22.03 -6.80 9.96
CA GLU A 524 23.42 -6.73 9.49
C GLU A 524 24.39 -7.48 10.42
N ARG A 525 23.91 -7.88 11.60
CA ARG A 525 24.73 -8.42 12.70
C ARG A 525 24.77 -9.95 12.73
N GLU A 526 23.93 -10.62 11.95
CA GLU A 526 23.92 -12.08 11.87
C GLU A 526 24.68 -12.57 10.62
N ASP A 527 25.51 -13.61 10.82
CA ASP A 527 26.20 -14.29 9.72
C ASP A 527 25.18 -14.88 8.71
N SER A 528 25.52 -14.83 7.43
CA SER A 528 24.64 -15.28 6.35
C SER A 528 24.24 -16.75 6.48
N GLY A 529 25.11 -17.60 7.05
CA GLY A 529 24.80 -18.99 7.36
C GLY A 529 23.73 -19.15 8.44
N VAL A 530 23.73 -18.28 9.45
CA VAL A 530 22.72 -18.27 10.53
C VAL A 530 21.36 -17.84 10.00
N ILE A 531 21.33 -16.80 9.16
CA ILE A 531 20.10 -16.34 8.49
C ILE A 531 19.53 -17.45 7.62
N LYS A 532 20.37 -18.14 6.83
CA LYS A 532 19.97 -19.29 6.02
C LYS A 532 19.34 -20.38 6.91
N ASP A 533 20.06 -20.85 7.92
CA ASP A 533 19.60 -21.94 8.80
C ASP A 533 18.27 -21.62 9.50
N LYS A 534 18.14 -20.43 10.10
CA LYS A 534 16.88 -20.01 10.73
C LYS A 534 15.72 -19.95 9.74
N THR A 535 15.95 -19.35 8.57
CA THR A 535 14.90 -19.18 7.56
C THR A 535 14.48 -20.51 6.95
N SER A 536 15.44 -21.40 6.66
CA SER A 536 15.15 -22.74 6.18
C SER A 536 14.33 -23.54 7.17
N ARG A 537 14.62 -23.45 8.47
CA ARG A 537 13.82 -24.12 9.52
C ARG A 537 12.39 -23.56 9.59
N LEU A 538 12.21 -22.24 9.43
CA LEU A 538 10.86 -21.65 9.38
C LEU A 538 10.08 -22.21 8.19
N PHE A 539 10.70 -22.27 7.01
CA PHE A 539 10.10 -22.84 5.81
C PHE A 539 9.76 -24.33 5.99
N GLU A 540 10.70 -25.13 6.50
CA GLU A 540 10.53 -26.55 6.76
C GLU A 540 9.42 -26.81 7.80
N ASN A 541 9.31 -26.00 8.84
CA ASN A 541 8.26 -26.13 9.83
C ASN A 541 6.86 -25.98 9.22
N ILE A 542 6.73 -25.16 8.18
CA ILE A 542 5.45 -24.87 7.51
C ILE A 542 5.15 -25.87 6.40
N PHE A 543 6.12 -26.16 5.53
CA PHE A 543 5.92 -27.01 4.34
C PHE A 543 6.36 -28.46 4.53
N LYS A 544 7.02 -28.79 5.64
CA LYS A 544 7.56 -30.12 5.98
C LYS A 544 8.59 -30.63 4.95
N ILE A 545 9.30 -29.72 4.30
CA ILE A 545 10.43 -29.98 3.40
C ILE A 545 11.49 -28.89 3.59
N HIS A 546 12.76 -29.28 3.68
CA HIS A 546 13.85 -28.32 3.76
C HIS A 546 14.10 -27.70 2.36
N PRO A 547 14.36 -26.37 2.23
CA PRO A 547 14.58 -25.76 0.92
C PRO A 547 15.69 -26.40 0.08
N ASP A 548 16.78 -26.86 0.72
CA ASP A 548 17.90 -27.53 0.03
C ASP A 548 17.52 -28.93 -0.53
N ASP A 549 16.39 -29.52 -0.09
CA ASP A 549 15.86 -30.77 -0.65
C ASP A 549 15.01 -30.57 -1.91
N ILE A 550 14.70 -29.31 -2.25
CA ILE A 550 13.94 -28.96 -3.46
C ILE A 550 14.93 -28.75 -4.61
N SER A 551 14.86 -29.62 -5.62
CA SER A 551 15.69 -29.48 -6.81
C SER A 551 15.34 -28.22 -7.61
N CYS A 552 16.36 -27.59 -8.21
CA CYS A 552 16.21 -26.45 -9.13
C CYS A 552 16.39 -26.86 -10.59
#